data_AF-A0A7J6IN51-F1
#
_entry.id   AF-A0A7J6IN51-F1
#
_cell.length_a   1.000
_cell.length_b   1.000
_cell.length_c   1.000
_cell.angle_alpha   90.00
_cell.angle_beta   90.00
_cell.angle_gamma   90.00
#
_symmetry.space_group_name_H-M   'P 1'
#
loop_
_entity.id
_entity.type
_entity.pdbx_description
1 polymer ?
#
loop_
_entity_poly.entity_id
_entity_poly.type
_entity_poly.pdbx_seq_one_letter_code
_entity_poly.pdbx_strand_id
1 'polypeptide(L)'
;MRPEADITVVQVSVLTGKDEKEATRKNLRLGRALEYFRDYGYAIMGSGGSYHDFDTTMAVLEGSSELPPGAEEFEDYLKSVAAIPDAKTREKALQSWRDIPSSYVSHLQAEAEHFWPFLVAAGGGGDVAGRRILKFVSHGVPVSFFEW
;
A
#
# COMPACT_ATOMS: atom_id res chain seq x y z
N MET A 1 17.64 0.34 4.36
CA MET A 1 17.81 1.55 5.20
C MET A 1 19.20 2.10 4.91
N ARG A 2 19.37 3.42 4.73
CA ARG A 2 20.65 4.05 4.39
C ARG A 2 21.24 4.72 5.64
N PRO A 3 22.18 4.09 6.35
CA PRO A 3 22.59 4.52 7.70
C PRO A 3 23.37 5.84 7.73
N GLU A 4 23.94 6.27 6.60
CA GLU A 4 24.73 7.51 6.53
C GLU A 4 23.88 8.78 6.57
N ALA A 5 22.56 8.66 6.35
CA ALA A 5 21.60 9.76 6.47
C ALA A 5 21.94 11.04 5.66
N ASP A 6 22.58 10.88 4.49
CA ASP A 6 23.01 11.96 3.59
C ASP A 6 22.01 12.24 2.45
N ILE A 7 20.85 11.59 2.44
CA ILE A 7 19.73 11.90 1.55
C ILE A 7 18.73 12.75 2.32
N THR A 8 18.43 13.95 1.81
CA THR A 8 17.40 14.82 2.38
C THR A 8 16.03 14.15 2.31
N VAL A 9 15.35 14.08 3.46
CA VAL A 9 13.99 13.53 3.56
C VAL A 9 13.01 14.66 3.88
N VAL A 10 11.96 14.76 3.07
CA VAL A 10 10.78 15.56 3.39
C VAL A 10 9.69 14.61 3.86
N GLN A 11 9.24 14.76 5.10
CA GLN A 11 8.18 13.93 5.65
C GLN A 11 6.81 14.48 5.24
N VAL A 12 5.96 13.60 4.70
CA VAL A 12 4.59 13.92 4.31
C VAL A 12 3.67 12.99 5.07
N SER A 13 2.68 13.55 5.78
CA SER A 13 1.67 12.76 6.46
C SER A 13 0.67 12.18 5.45
N VAL A 14 0.24 10.94 5.68
CA VAL A 14 -0.95 10.39 5.01
C VAL A 14 -2.20 11.16 5.44
N LEU A 15 -3.17 11.27 4.53
CA LEU A 15 -4.37 12.07 4.74
C LEU A 15 -5.52 11.22 5.28
N THR A 16 -6.17 11.70 6.33
CA THR A 16 -7.39 11.11 6.88
C THR A 16 -8.65 11.65 6.18
N GLY A 17 -9.77 10.95 6.34
CA GLY A 17 -11.08 11.33 5.82
C GLY A 17 -12.19 11.02 6.81
N LYS A 18 -13.42 11.42 6.51
CA LYS A 18 -14.59 11.05 7.34
C LYS A 18 -14.87 9.54 7.34
N ASP A 19 -14.39 8.88 6.29
CA ASP A 19 -14.47 7.45 6.04
C ASP A 19 -13.24 7.02 5.23
N GLU A 20 -13.02 5.71 5.12
CA GLU A 20 -11.89 5.14 4.37
C GLU A 20 -11.95 5.47 2.88
N LYS A 21 -13.14 5.66 2.31
CA LYS A 21 -13.31 6.03 0.90
C LYS A 21 -12.79 7.44 0.64
N GLU A 22 -13.00 8.37 1.58
CA GLU A 22 -12.43 9.70 1.52
C GLU A 22 -10.92 9.68 1.75
N ALA A 23 -10.43 8.93 2.74
CA ALA A 23 -8.99 8.77 2.96
C ALA A 23 -8.29 8.16 1.73
N THR A 24 -8.89 7.15 1.10
CA THR A 24 -8.40 6.51 -0.12
C THR A 24 -8.24 7.53 -1.25
N ARG A 25 -9.29 8.30 -1.55
CA ARG A 25 -9.25 9.34 -2.59
C ARG A 25 -8.24 10.44 -2.28
N LYS A 26 -8.12 10.85 -1.01
CA LYS A 26 -7.17 11.89 -0.60
C LYS A 26 -5.72 11.43 -0.79
N ASN A 27 -5.39 10.19 -0.40
CA ASN A 27 -4.03 9.66 -0.52
C ASN A 27 -3.63 9.37 -1.97
N LEU A 28 -4.55 8.88 -2.82
CA LEU A 28 -4.30 8.80 -4.27
C LEU A 28 -4.01 10.17 -4.88
N ARG A 29 -4.82 11.18 -4.54
CA ARG A 29 -4.62 12.58 -4.99
C ARG A 29 -3.32 13.19 -4.47
N LEU A 30 -2.92 12.85 -3.23
CA LEU A 30 -1.64 13.26 -2.68
C LEU A 30 -0.50 12.68 -3.51
N GLY A 31 -0.52 11.37 -3.80
CA GLY A 31 0.44 10.73 -4.69
C GLY A 31 0.57 11.44 -6.03
N ARG A 32 -0.56 11.69 -6.69
CA ARG A 32 -0.60 12.40 -7.97
C ARG A 32 -0.06 13.83 -7.88
N ALA A 33 -0.30 14.54 -6.78
CA ALA A 33 0.27 15.87 -6.56
C ALA A 33 1.80 15.83 -6.38
N LEU A 34 2.32 14.73 -5.86
CA LEU A 34 3.76 14.52 -5.67
C LEU A 34 4.47 14.02 -6.94
N GLU A 35 3.74 13.45 -7.90
CA GLU A 35 4.27 12.88 -9.16
C GLU A 35 5.24 13.84 -9.86
N TYR A 36 4.89 15.12 -9.94
CA TYR A 36 5.70 16.17 -10.59
C TYR A 36 7.14 16.24 -10.07
N PHE A 37 7.38 15.93 -8.79
CA PHE A 37 8.73 15.98 -8.21
C PHE A 37 9.64 14.85 -8.73
N ARG A 38 9.09 13.79 -9.32
CA ARG A 38 9.89 12.72 -9.95
C ARG A 38 10.74 13.25 -11.09
N ASP A 39 10.21 14.20 -11.86
CA ASP A 39 10.95 14.87 -12.95
C ASP A 39 12.11 15.74 -12.44
N TYR A 40 12.11 16.07 -11.14
CA TYR A 40 13.16 16.82 -10.45
C TYR A 40 14.13 15.92 -9.68
N GLY A 41 14.06 14.60 -9.87
CA GLY A 41 14.97 13.64 -9.23
C GLY A 41 14.58 13.27 -7.80
N TYR A 42 13.34 13.54 -7.37
CA TYR A 42 12.84 13.06 -6.08
C TYR A 42 12.30 11.63 -6.19
N ALA A 43 12.55 10.82 -5.17
CA ALA A 43 11.89 9.55 -4.98
C ALA A 43 10.68 9.71 -4.06
N ILE A 44 9.52 9.18 -4.47
CA ILE A 44 8.33 9.08 -3.61
C ILE A 44 8.39 7.72 -2.91
N MET A 45 8.54 7.72 -1.59
CA MET A 45 8.63 6.48 -0.80
C MET A 45 7.44 6.38 0.16
N GLY A 46 6.60 5.36 -0.05
CA GLY A 46 5.57 4.95 0.90
C GLY A 46 6.06 3.77 1.73
N SER A 47 6.05 3.89 3.06
CA SER A 47 6.34 2.78 3.98
C SER A 47 5.10 2.50 4.82
N GLY A 48 4.60 1.27 4.72
CA GLY A 48 3.38 0.80 5.36
C GLY A 48 3.34 -0.73 5.36
N GLY A 49 2.14 -1.31 5.31
CA GLY A 49 1.93 -2.76 5.30
C GLY A 49 0.82 -3.18 4.35
N SER A 50 1.07 -4.25 3.60
CA SER A 50 0.05 -4.92 2.79
C SER A 50 -0.85 -5.86 3.61
N TYR A 51 -0.51 -6.09 4.89
CA TYR A 51 -1.31 -6.74 5.92
C TYR A 51 -1.14 -5.97 7.24
N HIS A 52 -2.23 -5.82 8.02
CA HIS A 52 -2.32 -5.01 9.23
C HIS A 52 -3.50 -5.44 10.12
N ASP A 53 -3.57 -6.73 10.45
CA ASP A 53 -4.38 -7.26 11.54
C ASP A 53 -3.42 -7.80 12.61
N PHE A 54 -3.21 -7.02 13.67
CA PHE A 54 -2.25 -7.37 14.71
C PHE A 54 -2.72 -8.53 15.59
N ASP A 55 -4.02 -8.64 15.85
CA ASP A 55 -4.55 -9.72 16.67
C ASP A 55 -4.31 -11.07 15.98
N THR A 56 -4.62 -11.15 14.69
CA THR A 56 -4.31 -12.34 13.88
C THR A 56 -2.80 -12.56 13.78
N THR A 57 -2.01 -11.51 13.55
CA THR A 57 -0.53 -11.62 13.48
C THR A 57 0.04 -12.20 14.78
N MET A 58 -0.45 -11.74 15.93
CA MET A 58 -0.02 -12.24 17.24
C MET A 58 -0.43 -13.68 17.47
N ALA A 59 -1.66 -14.07 17.12
CA ALA A 59 -2.10 -15.45 17.21
C ALA A 59 -1.27 -16.41 16.33
N VAL A 60 -0.90 -15.96 15.11
CA VAL A 60 -0.01 -16.71 14.22
C VAL A 60 1.40 -16.85 14.83
N LEU A 61 1.92 -15.78 15.41
CA LEU A 61 3.24 -15.78 16.08
C LEU A 61 3.29 -16.71 17.29
N GLU A 62 2.22 -16.77 18.07
CA GLU A 62 2.08 -17.67 19.22
C GLU A 62 1.82 -19.12 18.81
N GLY A 63 1.59 -19.38 17.52
CA GLY A 63 1.23 -20.70 16.99
C GLY A 63 -0.18 -21.15 17.37
N SER A 64 -1.05 -20.21 17.78
CA SER A 64 -2.44 -20.47 18.17
C SER A 64 -3.42 -20.36 17.00
N SER A 65 -2.99 -19.78 15.86
CA SER A 65 -3.75 -19.72 14.60
C SER A 65 -2.84 -19.84 13.38
N GLU A 66 -3.43 -20.17 12.24
CA GLU A 66 -2.80 -19.98 10.93
C GLU A 66 -3.27 -18.65 10.31
N LEU A 67 -2.50 -18.15 9.34
CA LEU A 67 -2.89 -16.95 8.60
C LEU A 67 -4.12 -17.24 7.72
N PRO A 68 -5.14 -16.38 7.72
CA PRO A 68 -6.31 -16.58 6.88
C PRO A 68 -5.95 -16.52 5.38
N PRO A 69 -6.59 -17.36 4.52
CA PRO A 69 -6.27 -17.43 3.09
C PRO A 69 -6.49 -16.11 2.34
N GLY A 70 -7.37 -15.24 2.85
CA GLY A 70 -7.62 -13.92 2.25
C GLY A 70 -6.39 -13.00 2.24
N ALA A 71 -5.37 -13.23 3.08
CA ALA A 71 -4.15 -12.43 3.04
C ALA A 71 -3.40 -12.58 1.70
N GLU A 72 -3.32 -13.80 1.16
CA GLU A 72 -2.69 -14.08 -0.13
C GLU A 72 -3.52 -13.52 -1.30
N GLU A 73 -4.85 -13.58 -1.20
CA GLU A 73 -5.75 -13.02 -2.22
C GLU A 73 -5.61 -11.49 -2.34
N PHE A 74 -5.42 -10.79 -1.22
CA PHE A 74 -5.19 -9.35 -1.24
C PHE A 74 -3.83 -9.01 -1.86
N GLU A 75 -2.79 -9.79 -1.57
CA GLU A 75 -1.47 -9.63 -2.20
C GLU A 75 -1.51 -9.78 -3.72
N ASP A 76 -2.30 -10.72 -4.23
CA ASP A 76 -2.51 -10.92 -5.67
C ASP A 76 -3.33 -9.79 -6.30
N TYR A 77 -4.32 -9.27 -5.58
CA TYR A 77 -5.00 -8.04 -5.98
C TYR A 77 -4.02 -6.87 -6.10
N LEU A 78 -3.18 -6.62 -5.09
CA LEU A 78 -2.20 -5.52 -5.13
C LEU A 78 -1.21 -5.68 -6.28
N LYS A 79 -0.73 -6.91 -6.52
CA LYS A 79 0.11 -7.23 -7.68
C LYS A 79 -0.58 -6.89 -9.00
N SER A 80 -1.84 -7.28 -9.16
CA SER A 80 -2.60 -7.04 -10.39
C SER A 80 -2.85 -5.55 -10.64
N VAL A 81 -3.22 -4.79 -9.61
CA VAL A 81 -3.55 -3.38 -9.73
C VAL A 81 -2.30 -2.53 -9.91
N ALA A 82 -1.20 -2.86 -9.23
CA ALA A 82 0.07 -2.16 -9.43
C ALA A 82 0.55 -2.24 -10.88
N ALA A 83 0.32 -3.38 -11.55
CA ALA A 83 0.73 -3.63 -12.93
C ALA A 83 -0.12 -2.90 -14.00
N ILE A 84 -1.18 -2.18 -13.61
CA ILE A 84 -1.97 -1.37 -14.55
C ILE A 84 -1.15 -0.14 -14.98
N PRO A 85 -0.84 0.03 -16.28
CA PRO A 85 0.00 1.14 -16.74
C PRO A 85 -0.72 2.48 -16.72
N ASP A 86 -1.97 2.54 -17.19
CA ASP A 86 -2.76 3.78 -17.21
C ASP A 86 -3.11 4.22 -15.79
N ALA A 87 -2.62 5.40 -15.39
CA ALA A 87 -2.73 5.89 -14.02
C ALA A 87 -4.19 6.03 -13.59
N LYS A 88 -5.08 6.50 -14.47
CA LYS A 88 -6.50 6.69 -14.17
C LYS A 88 -7.22 5.37 -13.92
N THR A 89 -6.90 4.34 -14.70
CA THR A 89 -7.45 2.99 -14.54
C THR A 89 -6.95 2.37 -13.24
N ARG A 90 -5.66 2.53 -12.92
CA ARG A 90 -5.08 2.09 -11.64
C ARG A 90 -5.74 2.79 -10.45
N GLU A 91 -5.86 4.11 -10.49
CA GLU A 91 -6.55 4.90 -9.45
C GLU A 91 -8.00 4.44 -9.26
N LYS A 92 -8.73 4.19 -10.36
CA LYS A 92 -10.12 3.72 -10.28
C LYS A 92 -10.21 2.34 -9.64
N ALA A 93 -9.31 1.41 -10.00
CA ALA A 93 -9.25 0.09 -9.38
C ALA A 93 -8.93 0.19 -7.87
N LEU A 94 -8.01 1.07 -7.49
CA LEU A 94 -7.64 1.31 -6.09
C LEU A 94 -8.72 2.02 -5.29
N GLN A 95 -9.59 2.83 -5.90
CA GLN A 95 -10.75 3.39 -5.20
C GLN A 95 -11.77 2.33 -4.78
N SER A 96 -11.74 1.16 -5.43
CA SER A 96 -12.61 0.01 -5.19
C SER A 96 -11.92 -1.12 -4.41
N TRP A 97 -10.78 -0.87 -3.77
CA TRP A 97 -10.04 -1.91 -3.05
C TRP A 97 -10.85 -2.60 -1.93
N ARG A 98 -11.78 -1.87 -1.31
CA ARG A 98 -12.73 -2.38 -0.30
C ARG A 98 -13.90 -3.21 -0.87
N ASP A 99 -14.07 -3.25 -2.19
CA ASP A 99 -15.07 -4.11 -2.83
C ASP A 99 -14.62 -5.59 -2.83
N ILE A 100 -13.37 -5.85 -2.43
CA ILE A 100 -12.76 -7.18 -2.39
C ILE A 100 -12.77 -7.68 -0.94
N PRO A 101 -13.43 -8.81 -0.63
CA PRO A 101 -13.51 -9.32 0.74
C PRO A 101 -12.15 -9.52 1.43
N SER A 102 -11.13 -9.94 0.68
CA SER A 102 -9.76 -10.13 1.17
C SER A 102 -9.10 -8.84 1.71
N SER A 103 -9.60 -7.66 1.31
CA SER A 103 -9.15 -6.39 1.88
C SER A 103 -9.46 -6.27 3.38
N TYR A 104 -10.59 -6.83 3.85
CA TYR A 104 -10.96 -6.80 5.27
C TYR A 104 -10.19 -7.84 6.09
N VAL A 105 -9.67 -8.87 5.43
CA VAL A 105 -8.76 -9.84 6.05
C VAL A 105 -7.38 -9.21 6.27
N SER A 106 -6.94 -8.37 5.35
CA SER A 106 -5.61 -7.75 5.42
C SER A 106 -5.61 -6.45 6.20
N HIS A 107 -6.69 -5.67 6.17
CA HIS A 107 -6.83 -4.42 6.90
C HIS A 107 -8.21 -4.41 7.54
N LEU A 108 -8.28 -4.47 8.87
CA LEU A 108 -9.56 -4.44 9.56
C LEU A 108 -10.34 -3.15 9.23
N GLN A 109 -11.65 -3.20 9.41
CA GLN A 109 -12.49 -2.03 9.15
C GLN A 109 -12.07 -0.88 10.08
N ALA A 110 -11.82 0.30 9.51
CA ALA A 110 -11.31 1.49 10.16
C ALA A 110 -9.84 1.43 10.62
N GLU A 111 -9.08 0.39 10.29
CA GLU A 111 -7.65 0.19 10.64
C GLU A 111 -6.79 -0.03 9.38
N ALA A 112 -7.02 0.81 8.38
CA ALA A 112 -6.38 0.73 7.07
C ALA A 112 -5.27 1.77 6.85
N GLU A 113 -4.86 2.49 7.89
CA GLU A 113 -3.87 3.58 7.79
C GLU A 113 -2.51 3.09 7.29
N HIS A 114 -2.14 1.85 7.60
CA HIS A 114 -0.92 1.23 7.08
C HIS A 114 -0.99 0.86 5.60
N PHE A 115 -2.19 0.84 4.99
CA PHE A 115 -2.36 0.69 3.55
C PHE A 115 -2.19 2.00 2.78
N TRP A 116 -2.49 3.15 3.40
CA TRP A 116 -2.48 4.45 2.72
C TRP A 116 -1.13 4.84 2.07
N PRO A 117 0.04 4.48 2.62
CA PRO A 117 1.33 4.70 1.95
C PRO A 117 1.41 4.05 0.56
N PHE A 118 0.79 2.88 0.36
CA PHE A 118 0.71 2.24 -0.97
C PHE A 118 -0.14 3.07 -1.93
N LEU A 119 -1.24 3.66 -1.47
CA LEU A 119 -2.09 4.54 -2.28
C LEU A 119 -1.34 5.81 -2.71
N VAL A 120 -0.53 6.39 -1.82
CA VAL A 120 0.33 7.55 -2.17
C VAL A 120 1.35 7.16 -3.24
N ALA A 121 2.06 6.04 -3.06
CA ALA A 121 3.05 5.59 -4.04
C ALA A 121 2.42 5.27 -5.41
N ALA A 122 1.29 4.54 -5.43
CA ALA A 122 0.60 4.18 -6.66
C ALA A 122 -0.01 5.39 -7.39
N GLY A 123 -0.49 6.39 -6.65
CA GLY A 123 -0.96 7.66 -7.21
C GLY A 123 0.15 8.52 -7.79
N GLY A 124 1.37 8.44 -7.24
CA GLY A 124 2.57 9.08 -7.77
C GLY A 124 3.33 8.26 -8.82
N GLY A 125 2.76 7.12 -9.25
CA GLY A 125 3.40 6.21 -10.20
C GLY A 125 3.40 6.71 -11.64
N GLY A 126 2.52 7.65 -12.01
CA GLY A 126 2.34 8.08 -13.40
C GLY A 126 1.86 6.97 -14.34
N ASP A 127 1.95 7.19 -15.65
CA ASP A 127 1.50 6.26 -16.69
C ASP A 127 2.51 5.13 -16.97
N VAL A 128 2.94 4.44 -15.92
CA VAL A 128 3.83 3.27 -15.98
C VAL A 128 3.25 2.09 -15.20
N ALA A 129 3.52 0.88 -15.67
CA ALA A 129 3.16 -0.33 -14.95
C ALA A 129 4.11 -0.52 -13.76
N GLY A 130 3.56 -0.58 -12.56
CA GLY A 130 4.31 -0.92 -11.37
C GLY A 130 4.65 -2.40 -11.33
N ARG A 131 5.72 -2.73 -10.62
CA ARG A 131 6.15 -4.12 -10.41
C ARG A 131 6.30 -4.43 -8.93
N ARG A 132 5.87 -5.63 -8.53
CA ARG A 132 6.22 -6.17 -7.22
C ARG A 132 7.68 -6.59 -7.23
N ILE A 133 8.54 -5.87 -6.51
CA ILE A 133 9.99 -6.10 -6.48
C ILE A 133 10.40 -7.12 -5.43
N LEU A 134 9.60 -7.28 -4.38
CA LEU A 134 9.82 -8.25 -3.32
C LEU A 134 8.47 -8.66 -2.72
N LYS A 135 8.34 -9.95 -2.40
CA LYS A 135 7.33 -10.47 -1.49
C LYS A 135 8.03 -11.45 -0.56
N PHE A 136 7.82 -11.32 0.74
CA PHE A 136 8.25 -12.32 1.69
C PHE A 136 7.22 -12.48 2.80
N VAL A 137 7.37 -13.54 3.60
CA VAL A 137 6.57 -13.77 4.79
C VAL A 137 7.38 -13.31 6.00
N SER A 138 6.85 -12.32 6.71
CA SER A 138 7.39 -11.80 7.97
C SER A 138 6.50 -12.29 9.09
N HIS A 139 7.01 -13.04 10.07
CA HIS A 139 6.19 -13.46 11.23
C HIS A 139 4.86 -14.16 10.84
N GLY A 140 4.86 -14.90 9.73
CA GLY A 140 3.66 -15.56 9.21
C GLY A 140 2.73 -14.70 8.34
N VAL A 141 2.98 -13.39 8.19
CA VAL A 141 2.20 -12.48 7.34
C VAL A 141 2.93 -12.13 6.03
N PRO A 142 2.24 -12.06 4.88
CA PRO A 142 2.86 -11.63 3.63
C PRO A 142 3.11 -10.12 3.64
N VAL A 143 4.25 -9.73 3.09
CA VAL A 143 4.65 -8.33 2.93
C VAL A 143 5.16 -8.11 1.51
N SER A 144 4.56 -7.17 0.79
CA SER A 144 4.91 -6.82 -0.58
C SER A 144 5.56 -5.44 -0.71
N PHE A 145 6.48 -5.33 -1.67
CA PHE A 145 7.15 -4.09 -2.06
C PHE A 145 6.94 -3.84 -3.54
N PHE A 146 6.69 -2.58 -3.89
CA PHE A 146 6.36 -2.16 -5.25
C PHE A 146 7.24 -0.99 -5.70
N GLU A 147 7.46 -0.92 -7.01
CA GLU A 147 8.18 0.17 -7.67
C GLU A 147 7.41 0.60 -8.93
N TRP A 148 7.33 1.90 -9.16
CA TRP A 148 6.84 2.56 -10.37
C TRP A 148 7.88 3.56 -10.86
#